data_AF-A0A0Q1AC24-F1
#
_entry.id   AF-A0A0Q1AC24-F1
#
_cell.length_a   1.000
_cell.length_b   1.000
_cell.length_c   1.000
_cell.angle_alpha   90.00
_cell.angle_beta   90.00
_cell.angle_gamma   90.00
#
_symmetry.space_group_name_H-M   'P 1'
#
loop_
_entity.id
_entity.type
_entity.pdbx_description
1 polymer ?
#
loop_
_entity_poly.entity_id
_entity_poly.type
_entity_poly.pdbx_seq_one_letter_code
_entity_poly.pdbx_strand_id
1 'polypeptide(L)'
;MLTMEVHKPADLINFLRSHIEPLEDEIYGTSFRASVYLHDGTFIPCVVFRDFELVTSLAIKRFTAGQAEKCGTVKKAGGTGYVNMVKHYLLNNSRIRLSEIGRIEKSKFAIPSKFLQQIEVETSKGWTGFTCKMNDGKYLGFGTTYAFEFFYMPSNYSLNDITAIINHSYVLKNGELKYHPQPMLAYPSDYNEAVVNREMSFFECFIDRI
;
A
#
# COMPACT_ATOMS: atom_id res chain seq x y z
N MET A 1 4.46 -32.52 17.10
CA MET A 1 5.55 -31.83 16.39
C MET A 1 5.06 -31.61 14.97
N LEU A 2 4.50 -30.43 14.67
CA LEU A 2 4.02 -30.11 13.33
C LEU A 2 5.24 -29.74 12.49
N THR A 3 5.57 -30.57 11.50
CA THR A 3 6.52 -30.23 10.45
C THR A 3 5.98 -29.03 9.70
N MET A 4 6.57 -27.85 9.91
CA MET A 4 6.30 -26.69 9.07
C MET A 4 6.82 -27.04 7.67
N GLU A 5 5.89 -27.31 6.74
CA GLU A 5 6.25 -27.44 5.34
C GLU A 5 6.86 -26.10 4.90
N VAL A 6 8.15 -26.13 4.57
CA VAL A 6 8.84 -24.99 3.97
C VAL A 6 8.30 -24.89 2.55
N HIS A 7 7.32 -24.02 2.32
CA HIS A 7 6.83 -23.74 0.98
C HIS A 7 7.97 -23.19 0.13
N LYS A 8 8.14 -23.73 -1.09
CA LYS A 8 9.15 -23.21 -1.99
C LYS A 8 8.72 -21.80 -2.42
N PRO A 9 9.67 -20.90 -2.74
CA PRO A 9 9.35 -19.56 -3.25
C PRO A 9 8.34 -19.55 -4.41
N ALA A 10 8.40 -20.55 -5.31
CA ALA A 10 7.46 -20.72 -6.40
C ALA A 10 6.01 -21.00 -5.95
N ASP A 11 5.84 -21.77 -4.87
CA ASP A 11 4.53 -22.11 -4.31
C ASP A 11 3.87 -20.87 -3.70
N LEU A 12 4.66 -20.04 -3.01
CA LEU A 12 4.21 -18.76 -2.45
C LEU A 12 3.76 -17.78 -3.54
N ILE A 13 4.50 -17.68 -4.65
CA ILE A 13 4.13 -16.84 -5.79
C ILE A 13 2.84 -17.34 -6.44
N ASN A 14 2.70 -18.66 -6.61
CA ASN A 14 1.46 -19.25 -7.14
C ASN A 14 0.27 -18.96 -6.21
N PHE A 15 0.46 -19.03 -4.90
CA PHE A 15 -0.56 -18.68 -3.93
C PHE A 15 -0.99 -17.21 -4.05
N LEU A 16 -0.05 -16.28 -4.17
CA LEU A 16 -0.34 -14.85 -4.37
C LEU A 16 -1.23 -14.65 -5.60
N ARG A 17 -0.85 -15.21 -6.75
CA ARG A 17 -1.58 -15.06 -8.02
C ARG A 17 -2.98 -15.68 -8.00
N SER A 18 -3.19 -16.75 -7.25
CA SER A 18 -4.44 -17.51 -7.26
C SER A 18 -5.43 -17.10 -6.17
N HIS A 19 -4.93 -16.57 -5.05
CA HIS A 19 -5.76 -16.33 -3.86
C HIS A 19 -5.76 -14.88 -3.39
N ILE A 20 -4.78 -14.06 -3.76
CA ILE A 20 -4.71 -12.65 -3.35
C ILE A 20 -5.15 -11.76 -4.50
N GLU A 21 -5.96 -10.75 -4.18
CA GLU A 21 -6.43 -9.78 -5.16
C GLU A 21 -5.24 -8.97 -5.70
N PRO A 22 -5.05 -8.92 -7.03
CA PRO A 22 -4.02 -8.09 -7.63
C PRO A 22 -4.41 -6.61 -7.50
N LEU A 23 -3.40 -5.77 -7.30
CA LEU A 23 -3.50 -4.33 -7.36
C LEU A 23 -2.63 -3.84 -8.52
N GLU A 24 -3.29 -3.40 -9.59
CA GLU A 24 -2.63 -2.82 -10.75
C GLU A 24 -2.28 -1.35 -10.49
N ASP A 25 -1.03 -1.00 -10.74
CA ASP A 25 -0.50 0.35 -10.57
C ASP A 25 0.38 0.70 -11.78
N GLU A 26 0.18 1.89 -12.35
CA GLU A 26 0.93 2.33 -13.55
C GLU A 26 2.43 2.53 -13.28
N ILE A 27 2.80 2.80 -12.03
CA ILE A 27 4.15 3.12 -11.58
C ILE A 27 4.89 1.84 -11.16
N TYR A 28 4.22 0.96 -10.42
CA TYR A 28 4.82 -0.22 -9.80
C TYR A 28 4.41 -1.55 -10.44
N GLY A 29 3.50 -1.53 -11.41
CA GLY A 29 2.92 -2.72 -12.03
C GLY A 29 1.97 -3.46 -11.10
N THR A 30 1.74 -4.73 -11.41
CA THR A 30 0.91 -5.60 -10.58
C THR A 30 1.57 -5.84 -9.22
N SER A 31 0.80 -5.64 -8.15
CA SER A 31 1.24 -5.89 -6.77
C SER A 31 0.21 -6.68 -5.99
N PHE A 32 0.62 -7.34 -4.90
CA PHE A 32 -0.28 -8.09 -4.03
C PHE A 32 -0.16 -7.63 -2.59
N ARG A 33 -1.28 -7.57 -1.88
CA ARG A 33 -1.34 -7.12 -0.48
C ARG A 33 -1.78 -8.26 0.42
N ALA A 34 -0.92 -8.66 1.34
CA ALA A 34 -1.14 -9.83 2.16
C ALA A 34 -0.57 -9.67 3.57
N SER A 35 -0.90 -10.62 4.43
CA SER A 35 -0.20 -10.85 5.69
C SER A 35 0.71 -12.06 5.54
N VAL A 36 1.80 -12.10 6.29
CA VAL A 36 2.78 -13.19 6.21
C VAL A 36 3.16 -13.69 7.59
N TYR A 37 3.51 -14.97 7.66
CA TYR A 37 4.20 -15.55 8.80
C TYR A 37 5.61 -15.92 8.35
N LEU A 38 6.60 -15.43 9.08
CA LEU A 38 7.98 -15.82 8.87
C LEU A 38 8.23 -17.24 9.41
N HIS A 39 9.32 -17.87 8.99
CA HIS A 39 9.70 -19.20 9.47
C HIS A 39 9.96 -19.26 10.99
N ASP A 40 10.27 -18.13 11.62
CA ASP A 40 10.44 -18.01 13.07
C ASP A 40 9.10 -17.82 13.84
N GLY A 41 7.97 -17.78 13.12
CA GLY A 41 6.64 -17.58 13.68
C GLY A 41 6.21 -16.11 13.80
N THR A 42 7.08 -15.15 13.46
CA THR A 42 6.74 -13.73 13.46
C THR A 42 5.61 -13.45 12.47
N PHE A 43 4.54 -12.83 12.94
CA PHE A 43 3.41 -12.42 12.11
C PHE A 43 3.56 -10.96 11.67
N ILE A 44 3.49 -10.73 10.36
CA ILE A 44 3.53 -9.39 9.77
C ILE A 44 2.23 -9.13 9.00
N PRO A 45 1.36 -8.23 9.49
CA PRO A 45 0.01 -8.08 8.96
C PRO A 45 -0.06 -7.34 7.61
N CYS A 46 0.92 -6.50 7.31
CA CYS A 46 0.89 -5.57 6.19
C CYS A 46 2.15 -5.75 5.34
N VAL A 47 2.04 -6.54 4.27
CA VAL A 47 3.11 -6.78 3.30
C VAL A 47 2.62 -6.53 1.88
N VAL A 48 3.36 -5.73 1.13
CA VAL A 48 3.15 -5.53 -0.31
C VAL A 48 4.19 -6.31 -1.08
N PHE A 49 3.73 -7.22 -1.94
CA PHE A 49 4.56 -7.91 -2.90
C PHE A 49 4.61 -7.10 -4.19
N ARG A 50 5.81 -6.74 -4.65
CA ARG A 50 6.02 -5.94 -5.86
C ARG A 50 7.04 -6.60 -6.78
N ASP A 51 6.91 -6.31 -8.07
CA ASP A 51 7.87 -6.76 -9.07
C ASP A 51 9.19 -5.99 -8.91
N PHE A 52 10.28 -6.74 -8.74
CA PHE A 52 11.61 -6.16 -8.54
C PHE A 52 12.15 -5.42 -9.79
N GLU A 53 11.88 -5.92 -10.99
CA GLU A 53 12.41 -5.37 -12.23
C GLU A 53 11.81 -3.99 -12.52
N LEU A 54 10.48 -3.86 -12.36
CA LEU A 54 9.78 -2.59 -12.57
C LEU A 54 10.24 -1.51 -11.59
N VAL A 55 10.30 -1.84 -10.29
CA VAL A 55 10.74 -0.90 -9.25
C VAL A 55 12.20 -0.47 -9.48
N THR A 56 13.07 -1.40 -9.87
CA THR A 56 14.47 -1.10 -10.23
C THR A 56 14.54 -0.18 -11.44
N SER A 57 13.76 -0.45 -12.49
CA SER A 57 13.74 0.37 -13.69
C SER A 57 13.27 1.80 -13.42
N LEU A 58 12.27 1.96 -12.55
CA LEU A 58 11.73 3.25 -12.13
C LEU A 58 12.76 4.05 -11.32
N ALA A 59 13.44 3.40 -10.38
CA ALA A 59 14.48 4.03 -9.57
C ALA A 59 15.63 4.55 -10.45
N ILE A 60 16.07 3.75 -11.44
CA ILE A 60 17.07 4.15 -12.43
C ILE A 60 16.58 5.37 -13.20
N LYS A 61 15.35 5.33 -13.75
CA LYS A 61 14.76 6.44 -14.50
C LYS A 61 14.74 7.73 -13.68
N ARG A 62 14.20 7.69 -12.46
CA ARG A 62 14.12 8.85 -11.54
C ARG A 62 15.50 9.44 -11.25
N PHE A 63 16.49 8.59 -11.02
CA PHE A 63 17.86 9.05 -10.75
C PHE A 63 18.51 9.67 -11.99
N THR A 64 18.35 9.05 -13.17
CA THR A 64 18.88 9.62 -14.42
C THR A 64 18.23 10.95 -14.80
N ALA A 65 16.91 11.09 -14.57
CA ALA A 65 16.20 12.34 -14.80
C ALA A 65 16.69 13.45 -13.84
N GLY A 66 16.81 13.15 -12.55
CA GLY A 66 17.34 14.09 -11.56
C GLY A 66 18.80 14.48 -11.79
N GLN A 67 19.62 13.62 -12.42
CA GLN A 67 20.98 13.96 -12.84
C GLN A 67 21.01 14.85 -14.09
N ALA A 68 20.12 14.62 -15.06
CA ALA A 68 20.02 15.45 -16.26
C ALA A 68 19.57 16.88 -15.95
N GLU A 69 18.71 17.07 -14.94
CA GLU A 69 18.28 18.39 -14.47
C GLU A 69 19.38 19.15 -13.70
N LYS A 70 20.30 18.45 -13.02
CA LYS A 70 21.34 19.07 -12.19
C LYS A 70 22.70 19.24 -12.87
N CYS A 71 23.03 18.37 -13.83
CA CYS A 71 24.23 18.47 -14.63
C CYS A 71 23.84 18.48 -16.10
N GLY A 72 23.98 19.62 -16.77
CA GLY A 72 23.71 19.83 -18.20
C GLY A 72 24.61 19.01 -19.15
N THR A 73 25.16 17.88 -18.73
CA THR A 73 25.95 16.96 -19.54
C THR A 73 25.76 15.53 -19.05
N VAL A 74 24.89 14.78 -19.72
CA VAL A 74 24.58 13.39 -19.38
C VAL A 74 25.76 12.49 -19.79
N LYS A 75 26.59 12.06 -18.84
CA LYS A 75 27.38 10.84 -19.03
C LYS A 75 26.41 9.67 -18.85
N LYS A 76 26.06 8.98 -19.95
CA LYS A 76 25.30 7.73 -19.92
C LYS A 76 26.01 6.73 -18.99
N ALA A 77 25.53 6.60 -17.75
CA ALA A 77 25.93 5.51 -16.86
C ALA A 77 25.23 4.21 -17.30
N GLY A 78 25.51 3.78 -18.52
CA GLY A 78 24.94 2.57 -19.15
C GLY A 78 25.69 1.28 -18.78
N GLY A 79 26.14 1.16 -17.52
CA GLY A 79 26.90 0.00 -17.05
C GLY A 79 26.08 -0.90 -16.14
N THR A 80 26.21 -2.23 -16.31
CA THR A 80 25.59 -3.26 -15.45
C THR A 80 25.91 -3.09 -13.96
N GLY A 81 27.08 -2.53 -13.62
CA GLY A 81 27.47 -2.24 -12.24
C GLY A 81 26.61 -1.16 -11.56
N TYR A 82 26.14 -0.16 -12.31
CA TYR A 82 25.29 0.90 -11.76
C TYR A 82 23.88 0.40 -11.45
N VAL A 83 23.30 -0.40 -12.36
CA VAL A 83 22.03 -1.11 -12.13
C VAL A 83 22.13 -1.99 -10.87
N ASN A 84 23.24 -2.71 -10.71
CA ASN A 84 23.47 -3.57 -9.56
C ASN A 84 23.60 -2.78 -8.24
N MET A 85 24.18 -1.58 -8.26
CA MET A 85 24.24 -0.70 -7.09
C MET A 85 22.84 -0.17 -6.70
N VAL A 86 22.03 0.26 -7.67
CA VAL A 86 20.65 0.70 -7.42
C VAL A 86 19.81 -0.47 -6.89
N LYS A 87 19.97 -1.67 -7.48
CA LYS A 87 19.39 -2.91 -6.94
C LYS A 87 19.78 -3.12 -5.47
N HIS A 88 21.07 -3.03 -5.16
CA HIS A 88 21.59 -3.18 -3.80
C HIS A 88 21.04 -2.15 -2.82
N TYR A 89 20.93 -0.89 -3.24
CA TYR A 89 20.40 0.20 -2.41
C TYR A 89 18.91 0.02 -2.15
N LEU A 90 18.15 -0.34 -3.19
CA LEU A 90 16.73 -0.67 -3.03
C LEU A 90 16.63 -1.77 -1.97
N LEU A 91 17.36 -2.87 -2.09
CA LEU A 91 17.31 -4.03 -1.18
C LEU A 91 17.54 -3.74 0.33
N ASN A 92 17.94 -2.53 0.73
CA ASN A 92 18.31 -2.18 2.12
C ASN A 92 17.23 -1.43 2.95
N ASN A 93 16.05 -1.14 2.41
CA ASN A 93 14.93 -0.54 3.18
C ASN A 93 14.08 -1.60 3.92
N SER A 94 13.06 -1.19 4.70
CA SER A 94 12.12 -2.07 5.43
C SER A 94 11.48 -3.13 4.54
N ARG A 95 12.13 -4.30 4.45
CA ARG A 95 11.82 -5.36 3.49
C ARG A 95 11.89 -6.72 4.14
N ILE A 96 11.04 -7.61 3.64
CA ILE A 96 11.04 -9.03 4.01
C ILE A 96 11.54 -9.80 2.80
N ARG A 97 12.45 -10.75 3.01
CA ARG A 97 12.89 -11.64 1.94
C ARG A 97 11.87 -12.74 1.74
N LEU A 98 11.58 -13.08 0.48
CA LEU A 98 10.66 -14.18 0.16
C LEU A 98 11.08 -15.51 0.82
N SER A 99 12.39 -15.74 0.96
CA SER A 99 12.97 -16.92 1.60
C SER A 99 12.74 -17.01 3.11
N GLU A 100 12.30 -15.94 3.76
CA GLU A 100 11.99 -15.91 5.19
C GLU A 100 10.52 -16.21 5.46
N ILE A 101 9.68 -16.16 4.43
CA ILE A 101 8.24 -16.31 4.53
C ILE A 101 7.90 -17.79 4.56
N GLY A 102 7.32 -18.24 5.67
CA GLY A 102 6.77 -19.59 5.81
C GLY A 102 5.36 -19.72 5.25
N ARG A 103 4.53 -18.67 5.35
CA ARG A 103 3.13 -18.70 4.93
C ARG A 103 2.61 -17.32 4.55
N ILE A 104 1.68 -17.27 3.60
CA ILE A 104 0.97 -16.06 3.16
C ILE A 104 -0.53 -16.23 3.43
N GLU A 105 -1.20 -15.18 3.91
CA GLU A 105 -2.64 -15.13 4.12
C GLU A 105 -3.23 -13.79 3.63
N LYS A 106 -4.53 -13.75 3.36
CA LYS A 106 -5.22 -12.49 3.05
C LYS A 106 -5.11 -11.52 4.22
N SER A 107 -4.67 -10.29 3.96
CA SER A 107 -4.62 -9.28 5.02
C SER A 107 -6.02 -8.76 5.32
N LYS A 108 -6.36 -8.73 6.61
CA LYS A 108 -7.60 -8.09 7.09
C LYS A 108 -7.57 -6.55 7.02
N PHE A 109 -6.40 -5.98 6.73
CA PHE A 109 -6.17 -4.54 6.68
C PHE A 109 -6.08 -4.00 5.25
N ALA A 110 -6.11 -4.87 4.23
CA ALA A 110 -6.05 -4.47 2.83
C ALA A 110 -7.44 -4.08 2.31
N ILE A 111 -7.61 -2.84 1.85
CA ILE A 111 -8.88 -2.37 1.26
C ILE A 111 -9.10 -3.08 -0.08
N PRO A 112 -10.28 -3.66 -0.37
CA PRO A 112 -10.56 -4.25 -1.68
C PRO A 112 -10.28 -3.28 -2.84
N SER A 113 -9.66 -3.76 -3.93
CA SER A 113 -9.22 -2.91 -5.04
C SER A 113 -10.34 -2.04 -5.62
N LYS A 114 -11.55 -2.61 -5.70
CA LYS A 114 -12.77 -1.91 -6.17
C LYS A 114 -13.09 -0.63 -5.40
N PHE A 115 -12.71 -0.54 -4.12
CA PHE A 115 -12.95 0.64 -3.28
C PHE A 115 -11.77 1.61 -3.35
N LEU A 116 -10.53 1.10 -3.46
CA LEU A 116 -9.37 1.96 -3.66
C LEU A 116 -9.49 2.82 -4.93
N GLN A 117 -9.99 2.23 -6.02
CA GLN A 117 -10.20 2.94 -7.29
C GLN A 117 -11.28 4.03 -7.22
N GLN A 118 -12.11 4.04 -6.18
CA GLN A 118 -13.15 5.06 -5.98
C GLN A 118 -12.63 6.26 -5.18
N ILE A 119 -11.46 6.17 -4.54
CA ILE A 119 -10.95 7.25 -3.71
C ILE A 119 -10.42 8.36 -4.61
N GLU A 120 -11.03 9.53 -4.51
CA GLU A 120 -10.59 10.73 -5.22
C GLU A 120 -9.48 11.41 -4.43
N VAL A 121 -8.30 11.42 -5.02
CA VAL A 121 -7.10 11.96 -4.38
C VAL A 121 -7.19 13.47 -4.30
N GLU A 122 -7.11 14.00 -3.09
CA GLU A 122 -6.99 15.43 -2.85
C GLU A 122 -5.53 15.83 -2.71
N THR A 123 -5.12 16.81 -3.52
CA THR A 123 -3.77 17.39 -3.49
C THR A 123 -3.66 18.58 -2.54
N SER A 124 -4.79 18.99 -1.95
CA SER A 124 -4.87 20.13 -1.06
C SER A 124 -4.30 19.76 0.30
N LYS A 125 -2.98 20.00 0.46
CA LYS A 125 -2.17 19.79 1.70
C LYS A 125 -1.60 18.40 1.94
N GLY A 126 -1.45 17.58 0.90
CA GLY A 126 -0.77 16.29 1.02
C GLY A 126 -1.56 15.25 1.83
N TRP A 127 -2.88 15.44 1.91
CA TRP A 127 -3.81 14.66 2.71
C TRP A 127 -5.06 14.37 1.88
N THR A 128 -5.52 13.12 1.90
CA THR A 128 -6.80 12.72 1.30
C THR A 128 -7.68 12.13 2.38
N GLY A 129 -8.80 12.79 2.67
CA GLY A 129 -9.85 12.32 3.57
C GLY A 129 -11.02 11.75 2.80
N PHE A 130 -11.59 10.64 3.27
CA PHE A 130 -12.79 10.04 2.68
C PHE A 130 -13.57 9.30 3.75
N THR A 131 -14.85 9.03 3.48
CA THR A 131 -15.70 8.28 4.41
C THR A 131 -16.11 6.96 3.78
N CYS A 132 -16.05 5.88 4.54
CA CYS A 132 -16.64 4.60 4.16
C CYS A 132 -18.04 4.47 4.76
N LYS A 133 -19.01 4.09 3.95
CA LYS A 133 -20.31 3.61 4.42
C LYS A 133 -20.25 2.12 4.70
N MET A 134 -20.58 1.71 5.91
CA MET A 134 -20.56 0.32 6.35
C MET A 134 -21.90 -0.37 6.07
N ASN A 135 -21.93 -1.71 6.11
CA ASN A 135 -23.13 -2.52 5.87
C ASN A 135 -24.26 -2.30 6.89
N ASP A 136 -23.93 -1.85 8.11
CA ASP A 136 -24.88 -1.43 9.14
C ASP A 136 -25.40 0.00 8.94
N GLY A 137 -24.99 0.67 7.86
CA GLY A 137 -25.40 2.02 7.49
C GLY A 137 -24.60 3.14 8.17
N LYS A 138 -23.67 2.82 9.08
CA LYS A 138 -22.83 3.82 9.74
C LYS A 138 -21.70 4.30 8.83
N TYR A 139 -21.16 5.44 9.20
CA TYR A 139 -20.07 6.10 8.50
C TYR A 139 -18.79 6.05 9.34
N LEU A 140 -17.68 5.70 8.71
CA LEU A 140 -16.35 5.73 9.31
C LEU A 140 -15.45 6.64 8.49
N GLY A 141 -14.82 7.61 9.16
CA GLY A 141 -13.84 8.49 8.53
C GLY A 141 -12.50 7.78 8.32
N PHE A 142 -11.90 7.99 7.16
CA PHE A 142 -10.58 7.51 6.79
C PHE A 142 -9.75 8.65 6.24
N GLY A 143 -8.43 8.48 6.30
CA GLY A 143 -7.58 9.33 5.49
C GLY A 143 -6.13 8.88 5.46
N THR A 144 -5.44 9.41 4.46
CA THR A 144 -4.15 8.94 4.01
C THR A 144 -3.25 10.08 3.54
N THR A 145 -1.95 9.90 3.76
CA THR A 145 -0.85 10.68 3.19
C THR A 145 -0.25 9.95 1.98
N TYR A 146 -1.12 9.34 1.18
CA TYR A 146 -0.83 8.58 -0.03
C TYR A 146 -0.30 7.14 0.17
N ALA A 147 -0.49 6.55 1.36
CA ALA A 147 -0.30 5.11 1.59
C ALA A 147 -1.67 4.41 1.64
N PHE A 148 -2.14 3.95 0.48
CA PHE A 148 -3.48 3.38 0.31
C PHE A 148 -3.57 1.87 0.56
N GLU A 149 -2.44 1.20 0.78
CA GLU A 149 -2.38 -0.26 0.76
C GLU A 149 -3.12 -0.90 1.93
N PHE A 150 -2.97 -0.32 3.13
CA PHE A 150 -3.51 -0.86 4.37
C PHE A 150 -4.06 0.23 5.28
N PHE A 151 -5.16 -0.05 5.97
CA PHE A 151 -5.78 0.88 6.92
C PHE A 151 -6.12 0.19 8.24
N TYR A 152 -6.00 0.94 9.33
CA TYR A 152 -6.54 0.53 10.60
C TYR A 152 -8.07 0.42 10.52
N MET A 153 -8.60 -0.65 11.12
CA MET A 153 -10.03 -0.85 11.26
C MET A 153 -10.40 -0.87 12.74
N PRO A 154 -11.52 -0.24 13.13
CA PRO A 154 -12.08 -0.43 14.47
C PRO A 154 -12.44 -1.90 14.70
N SER A 155 -12.35 -2.37 15.95
CA SER A 155 -12.41 -3.80 16.31
C SER A 155 -13.67 -4.55 15.88
N ASN A 156 -14.77 -3.83 15.63
CA ASN A 156 -16.06 -4.39 15.23
C ASN A 156 -16.36 -4.27 13.74
N TYR A 157 -15.39 -3.86 12.91
CA TYR A 157 -15.55 -3.75 11.46
C TYR A 157 -14.46 -4.48 10.70
N SER A 158 -14.83 -4.98 9.53
CA SER A 158 -13.98 -5.50 8.49
C SER A 158 -14.00 -4.58 7.27
N LEU A 159 -12.93 -4.59 6.47
CA LEU A 159 -12.91 -3.91 5.18
C LEU A 159 -13.91 -4.49 4.18
N ASN A 160 -14.35 -5.73 4.40
CA ASN A 160 -15.42 -6.35 3.62
C ASN A 160 -16.81 -5.80 3.97
N ASP A 161 -16.95 -5.08 5.09
CA ASP A 161 -18.21 -4.44 5.49
C ASP A 161 -18.42 -3.09 4.77
N ILE A 162 -17.42 -2.60 4.03
CA ILE A 162 -17.55 -1.37 3.24
C ILE A 162 -18.54 -1.62 2.10
N THR A 163 -19.49 -0.70 1.94
CA THR A 163 -20.51 -0.72 0.88
C THR A 163 -20.31 0.41 -0.13
N ALA A 164 -19.74 1.54 0.28
CA ALA A 164 -19.45 2.67 -0.59
C ALA A 164 -18.32 3.54 -0.02
N ILE A 165 -17.58 4.21 -0.92
CA ILE A 165 -16.68 5.32 -0.61
C ILE A 165 -17.40 6.63 -0.89
N ILE A 166 -17.27 7.59 0.02
CA ILE A 166 -17.82 8.94 -0.08
C ILE A 166 -16.65 9.91 -0.03
N ASN A 167 -16.26 10.44 -1.19
CA ASN A 167 -15.19 11.42 -1.30
C ASN A 167 -15.62 12.80 -0.77
N HIS A 168 -14.64 13.66 -0.49
CA HIS A 168 -14.84 15.05 -0.04
C HIS A 168 -15.72 15.14 1.21
N SER A 169 -15.51 14.22 2.13
CA SER A 169 -16.37 14.03 3.29
C SER A 169 -15.57 13.64 4.54
N TYR A 170 -16.17 13.91 5.70
CA TYR A 170 -15.62 13.58 7.01
C TYR A 170 -16.73 13.21 7.99
N VAL A 171 -16.36 12.52 9.06
CA VAL A 171 -17.29 12.04 10.09
C VAL A 171 -17.03 12.79 11.39
N LEU A 172 -18.09 13.32 11.99
CA LEU A 172 -18.05 13.95 13.29
C LEU A 172 -17.97 12.92 14.43
N LYS A 173 -17.64 13.36 15.66
CA LYS A 173 -17.59 12.46 16.84
C LYS A 173 -18.91 11.74 17.12
N ASN A 174 -20.04 12.32 16.73
CA ASN A 174 -21.38 11.72 16.88
C ASN A 174 -21.73 10.72 15.75
N GLY A 175 -20.83 10.50 14.78
CA GLY A 175 -21.06 9.62 13.63
C GLY A 175 -21.77 10.28 12.45
N GLU A 176 -22.06 11.58 12.52
CA GLU A 176 -22.69 12.33 11.43
C GLU A 176 -21.72 12.56 10.27
N LEU A 177 -22.19 12.31 9.05
CA LEU A 177 -21.46 12.58 7.81
C LEU A 177 -21.58 14.05 7.43
N LYS A 178 -20.45 14.67 7.13
CA LYS A 178 -20.38 16.02 6.55
C LYS A 178 -19.53 16.04 5.30
N TYR A 179 -19.75 17.06 4.47
CA TYR A 179 -19.03 17.30 3.23
C TYR A 179 -18.20 18.58 3.36
N HIS A 180 -17.12 18.64 2.61
CA HIS A 180 -16.31 19.84 2.47
C HIS A 180 -16.16 20.21 0.98
N PRO A 181 -15.93 21.50 0.67
CA PRO A 181 -15.68 21.91 -0.70
C PRO A 181 -14.33 21.41 -1.22
N GLN A 182 -14.20 21.35 -2.55
CA GLN A 182 -12.93 21.19 -3.25
C GLN A 182 -12.46 22.52 -3.86
N PRO A 183 -11.17 22.89 -3.74
CA PRO A 183 -10.16 22.29 -2.87
C PRO A 183 -10.40 22.57 -1.38
N MET A 184 -9.97 21.66 -0.50
CA MET A 184 -10.03 21.91 0.94
C MET A 184 -8.90 22.87 1.38
N LEU A 185 -9.19 24.17 1.39
CA LEU A 185 -8.22 25.21 1.76
C LEU A 185 -7.97 25.28 3.28
N ALA A 186 -8.96 24.92 4.10
CA ALA A 186 -8.88 24.88 5.55
C ALA A 186 -9.71 23.72 6.09
N TYR A 187 -9.27 23.13 7.21
CA TYR A 187 -10.08 22.14 7.89
C TYR A 187 -11.33 22.81 8.47
N PRO A 188 -12.52 22.19 8.32
CA PRO A 188 -13.71 22.61 9.05
C PRO A 188 -13.43 22.68 10.55
N SER A 189 -14.02 23.66 11.25
CA SER A 189 -13.76 23.86 12.69
C SER A 189 -14.24 22.70 13.57
N ASP A 190 -15.12 21.87 13.04
CA ASP A 190 -15.68 20.66 13.65
C ASP A 190 -15.02 19.37 13.14
N TYR A 191 -14.02 19.47 12.25
CA TYR A 191 -13.21 18.33 11.84
C TYR A 191 -12.39 17.80 13.02
N ASN A 192 -12.33 16.47 13.15
CA ASN A 192 -11.63 15.84 14.25
C ASN A 192 -10.78 14.66 13.75
N GLU A 193 -9.47 14.84 13.74
CA GLU A 193 -8.53 13.79 13.34
C GLU A 193 -8.57 12.55 14.24
N ALA A 194 -8.97 12.69 15.51
CA ALA A 194 -8.98 11.57 16.45
C ALA A 194 -10.02 10.48 16.12
N VAL A 195 -10.98 10.76 15.23
CA VAL A 195 -11.97 9.78 14.75
C VAL A 195 -11.66 9.27 13.33
N VAL A 196 -10.53 9.68 12.76
CA VAL A 196 -10.11 9.27 11.42
C VAL A 196 -9.24 8.02 11.51
N ASN A 197 -9.65 6.98 10.80
CA ASN A 197 -8.88 5.76 10.64
C ASN A 197 -7.74 5.99 9.65
N ARG A 198 -6.52 5.68 10.08
CA ARG A 198 -5.29 5.99 9.35
C ARG A 198 -4.74 4.79 8.61
N GLU A 199 -3.99 5.09 7.56
CA GLU A 199 -3.12 4.14 6.90
C GLU A 199 -2.18 3.42 7.88
N MET A 200 -1.79 2.19 7.54
CA MET A 200 -0.83 1.39 8.28
C MET A 200 0.51 1.33 7.54
N SER A 201 1.60 1.37 8.29
CA SER A 201 2.91 1.04 7.75
C SER A 201 2.93 -0.42 7.26
N PHE A 202 3.69 -0.66 6.19
CA PHE A 202 3.83 -1.98 5.60
C PHE A 202 5.29 -2.26 5.27
N PHE A 203 5.58 -3.55 5.09
CA PHE A 203 6.85 -4.01 4.56
C PHE A 203 6.71 -4.33 3.09
N GLU A 204 7.80 -4.16 2.34
CA GLU A 204 7.86 -4.58 0.95
C GLU A 204 8.55 -5.93 0.80
N CYS A 205 7.99 -6.81 -0.02
CA CYS A 205 8.65 -8.03 -0.46
C CYS A 205 8.80 -7.95 -1.97
N PHE A 206 10.05 -7.89 -2.44
CA PHE A 206 10.32 -7.87 -3.87
C PHE A 206 10.47 -9.29 -4.38
N ILE A 207 9.74 -9.58 -5.46
CA ILE A 207 9.77 -10.88 -6.10
C ILE A 207 10.16 -10.71 -7.57
N ASP A 208 10.99 -11.63 -8.05
CA ASP A 208 11.41 -11.67 -9.45
C ASP A 208 10.26 -12.26 -10.28
N ARG A 209 9.71 -11.45 -11.19
CA ARG A 209 8.60 -11.78 -12.13
C ARG A 209 7.28 -12.11 -11.45
N ILE A 210 6.44 -11.08 -11.28
CA ILE A 210 5.01 -11.22 -10.97
C ILE A 210 4.21 -11.75 -12.15
#